data_AF-A1DYK3-F1
#
_entry.id   AF-A1DYK3-F1
#
_cell.length_a   1.000
_cell.length_b   1.000
_cell.length_c   1.000
_cell.angle_alpha   90.00
_cell.angle_beta   90.00
_cell.angle_gamma   90.00
#
_symmetry.space_group_name_H-M   'P 1'
#
loop_
_entity.id
_entity.type
_entity.pdbx_description
1 polymer ?
#
loop_
_entity_poly.entity_id
_entity_poly.type
_entity_poly.pdbx_seq_one_letter_code
_entity_poly.pdbx_strand_id
1 'polypeptide(L)'
;LYGTGQLPKFAGDLFHTRPLEEEADSSNYALIPTAEVPLTNLVRDEIIDEDQLPIKMTAHTPCFRSEAGSYGRDTRGLIRMHQFDKVEMVQIVRPEDSMAALEEMTGHAEKVLQLLGLPYRKIILCTGDMGFGACKTYDLEVWVP
;
A
#
# COMPACT_ATOMS: atom_id res chain seq x y z
N LEU A 1 10.66 -3.83 4.84
CA LEU A 1 10.97 -3.61 3.40
C LEU A 1 11.10 -4.92 2.61
N TYR A 2 11.88 -5.90 3.07
CA TYR A 2 11.92 -7.22 2.40
C TYR A 2 10.60 -8.00 2.53
N GLY A 3 9.99 -8.04 3.72
CA GLY A 3 8.76 -8.82 3.96
C GLY A 3 7.57 -8.44 3.07
N THR A 4 7.50 -7.18 2.63
CA THR A 4 6.43 -6.65 1.76
C THR A 4 6.92 -6.38 0.33
N GLY A 5 8.10 -6.88 -0.04
CA GLY A 5 8.56 -6.93 -1.44
C GLY A 5 9.13 -5.64 -2.02
N GLN A 6 9.26 -4.54 -1.26
CA GLN A 6 9.92 -3.33 -1.78
C GLN A 6 11.42 -3.58 -2.03
N LEU A 7 12.07 -4.37 -1.18
CA LEU A 7 13.43 -4.84 -1.41
C LEU A 7 13.43 -6.29 -1.90
N PRO A 8 14.39 -6.68 -2.77
CA PRO A 8 15.55 -5.89 -3.22
C PRO A 8 15.31 -5.03 -4.48
N LYS A 9 14.17 -5.20 -5.17
CA LYS A 9 13.98 -4.69 -6.54
C LYS A 9 13.66 -3.20 -6.64
N PHE A 10 12.96 -2.63 -5.66
CA PHE A 10 12.38 -1.28 -5.71
C PHE A 10 13.04 -0.30 -4.74
N ALA A 11 14.33 -0.48 -4.46
CA ALA A 11 15.07 0.42 -3.59
C ALA A 11 15.07 1.88 -4.09
N GLY A 12 15.05 2.09 -5.41
CA GLY A 12 15.00 3.41 -6.04
C GLY A 12 13.67 4.14 -5.90
N ASP A 13 12.60 3.44 -5.50
CA ASP A 13 11.27 4.03 -5.32
C ASP A 13 11.09 4.66 -3.92
N LEU A 14 12.07 4.47 -3.04
CA LEU A 14 12.04 4.86 -1.64
C LEU A 14 12.98 6.04 -1.35
N PHE A 15 12.62 6.84 -0.35
CA PHE A 15 13.55 7.77 0.27
C PHE A 15 14.33 7.07 1.39
N HIS A 16 15.65 7.04 1.29
CA HIS A 16 16.53 6.47 2.30
C HIS A 16 17.12 7.57 3.19
N THR A 17 17.11 7.35 4.49
CA THR A 17 17.76 8.23 5.46
C THR A 17 19.20 7.79 5.67
N ARG A 18 20.10 8.73 5.96
CA ARG A 18 21.46 8.37 6.36
C ARG A 18 21.42 7.76 7.76
N PRO A 19 22.26 6.76 8.06
CA PRO A 19 22.41 6.25 9.42
C PRO A 19 22.74 7.37 10.40
N LEU A 20 22.15 7.29 11.59
CA LEU A 20 22.46 8.14 12.73
C LEU A 20 23.83 7.76 13.28
N GLU A 21 24.60 8.75 13.75
CA GLU A 21 25.97 8.51 14.27
C GLU A 21 25.97 7.54 15.47
N GLU A 22 24.99 7.67 16.36
CA GLU A 22 24.85 6.82 17.55
C GLU A 22 24.40 5.37 17.21
N GLU A 23 23.89 5.15 16.01
CA GLU A 23 23.31 3.86 15.56
C GLU A 23 23.82 3.48 14.15
N ALA A 24 25.10 3.73 13.87
CA ALA A 24 25.66 3.68 12.52
C ALA A 24 25.39 2.35 11.77
N ASP A 25 25.36 1.23 12.50
CA ASP A 25 25.17 -0.12 11.93
C ASP A 25 23.70 -0.58 11.90
N SER A 26 22.78 0.12 12.57
CA SER A 26 21.38 -0.32 12.76
C SER A 26 20.32 0.67 12.27
N SER A 27 20.70 1.89 11.91
CA SER A 27 19.76 2.97 11.54
C SER A 27 19.65 3.23 10.03
N ASN A 28 19.86 2.20 9.21
CA ASN A 28 19.60 2.29 7.78
C ASN A 28 18.10 2.18 7.49
N TYR A 29 17.41 3.32 7.61
CA TYR A 29 15.96 3.39 7.42
C TYR A 29 15.57 3.96 6.06
N ALA A 30 14.36 3.59 5.63
CA ALA A 30 13.67 4.23 4.53
C ALA A 30 12.30 4.73 5.02
N LEU A 31 11.85 5.87 4.47
CA LEU A 31 10.50 6.36 4.68
C LEU A 31 9.50 5.43 3.99
N ILE A 32 8.34 5.23 4.62
CA ILE A 32 7.34 4.28 4.14
C ILE A 32 6.65 4.78 2.85
N PRO A 33 6.55 3.97 1.78
CA PRO A 33 5.81 4.34 0.57
C PRO A 33 4.30 4.11 0.71
N THR A 34 3.90 3.40 1.77
CA THR A 34 2.53 3.09 2.18
C THR A 34 2.54 2.49 3.59
N ALA A 35 1.47 2.69 4.36
CA ALA A 35 1.23 2.00 5.64
C ALA A 35 1.13 0.47 5.53
N GLU A 36 0.90 -0.10 4.33
CA GLU A 36 0.97 -1.55 4.11
C GLU A 36 2.31 -2.13 4.61
N VAL A 37 3.41 -1.41 4.38
CA VAL A 37 4.76 -1.86 4.76
C VAL A 37 4.85 -2.16 6.27
N PRO A 38 4.59 -1.19 7.17
CA PRO A 38 4.63 -1.46 8.60
C PRO A 38 3.48 -2.36 9.06
N LEU A 39 2.23 -2.13 8.61
CA LEU A 39 1.06 -2.87 9.11
C LEU A 39 1.16 -4.37 8.83
N THR A 40 1.49 -4.76 7.60
CA THR A 40 1.62 -6.18 7.24
C THR A 40 2.80 -6.84 7.96
N ASN A 41 3.85 -6.09 8.28
CA ASN A 41 5.00 -6.61 9.05
C ASN A 41 4.74 -6.70 10.56
N LEU A 42 3.59 -6.27 11.08
CA LEU A 42 3.25 -6.46 12.50
C LEU A 42 3.13 -7.95 12.85
N VAL A 43 2.65 -8.77 11.91
CA VAL A 43 2.47 -10.22 12.08
C VAL A 43 3.69 -11.04 11.62
N ARG A 44 4.82 -10.39 11.36
CA ARG A 44 6.04 -11.08 10.91
C ARG A 44 6.63 -11.88 12.08
N ASP A 45 7.06 -13.11 11.77
CA ASP A 45 7.63 -14.06 12.73
C ASP A 45 6.62 -14.50 13.83
N GLU A 46 5.31 -14.40 13.56
CA GLU A 46 4.24 -14.85 14.45
C GLU A 46 3.60 -16.19 14.00
N ILE A 47 3.09 -16.94 14.97
CA ILE A 47 2.17 -18.06 14.74
C ILE A 47 0.82 -17.61 15.30
N ILE A 48 -0.13 -17.35 14.42
CA ILE A 48 -1.46 -16.84 14.76
C ILE A 48 -2.43 -18.01 14.84
N ASP A 49 -3.20 -18.07 15.93
CA ASP A 49 -4.30 -19.04 16.05
C ASP A 49 -5.39 -18.68 15.02
N GLU A 50 -5.91 -19.66 14.31
CA GLU A 50 -6.93 -19.46 13.29
C GLU A 50 -8.18 -18.76 13.82
N ASP A 51 -8.51 -18.91 15.11
CA ASP A 51 -9.65 -18.26 15.77
C ASP A 51 -9.43 -16.76 15.99
N GLN A 52 -8.18 -16.27 15.83
CA GLN A 52 -7.84 -14.84 15.86
C GLN A 52 -7.93 -14.18 14.48
N LEU A 53 -8.16 -14.96 13.42
CA LEU A 53 -8.35 -14.45 12.06
C LEU A 53 -9.86 -14.22 11.77
N PRO A 54 -10.22 -13.16 11.02
CA PRO A 54 -9.34 -12.22 10.34
C PRO A 54 -8.84 -11.08 11.24
N ILE A 55 -7.56 -10.70 11.09
CA ILE A 55 -7.02 -9.45 11.67
C ILE A 55 -7.21 -8.34 10.65
N LYS A 56 -7.93 -7.28 11.02
CA LYS A 56 -8.25 -6.14 10.14
C LYS A 56 -7.67 -4.86 10.73
N MET A 57 -6.76 -4.24 10.00
CA MET A 57 -6.01 -3.06 10.45
C MET A 57 -6.23 -1.89 9.50
N THR A 58 -6.15 -0.67 10.03
CA THR A 58 -6.14 0.56 9.24
C THR A 58 -5.19 1.59 9.85
N ALA A 59 -4.60 2.44 9.02
CA ALA A 59 -3.78 3.55 9.47
C ALA A 59 -3.88 4.73 8.51
N HIS A 60 -3.88 5.95 9.05
CA HIS A 60 -3.66 7.19 8.32
C HIS A 60 -2.21 7.61 8.48
N THR A 61 -1.45 7.65 7.38
CA THR A 61 -0.02 7.98 7.41
C THR A 61 0.39 8.84 6.22
N PRO A 62 1.39 9.72 6.38
CA PRO A 62 2.10 10.25 5.23
C PRO A 62 2.86 9.11 4.52
N CYS A 63 2.79 9.11 3.20
CA CYS A 63 3.43 8.14 2.31
C CYS A 63 4.46 8.87 1.45
N PHE A 64 5.66 8.28 1.31
CA PHE A 64 6.80 8.89 0.64
C PHE A 64 7.27 8.07 -0.55
N ARG A 65 7.23 8.64 -1.76
CA ARG A 65 7.64 7.95 -3.00
C ARG A 65 8.59 8.83 -3.81
N SER A 66 9.67 8.23 -4.32
CA SER A 66 10.64 8.97 -5.14
C SER A 66 10.05 9.43 -6.49
N GLU A 67 9.00 8.75 -6.96
CA GLU A 67 8.39 8.96 -8.29
C GLU A 67 9.45 8.91 -9.42
N ALA A 68 10.45 8.05 -9.25
CA ALA A 68 11.48 7.83 -10.26
C ALA A 68 10.86 7.39 -11.59
N GLY A 69 11.22 8.07 -12.69
CA GLY A 69 10.72 7.74 -14.03
C GLY A 69 9.43 8.46 -14.45
N SER A 70 8.87 9.36 -13.63
CA SER A 70 7.65 10.11 -13.98
C SER A 70 7.88 11.52 -14.55
N TYR A 71 9.06 11.81 -15.12
CA TYR A 71 9.40 13.15 -15.63
C TYR A 71 8.38 13.62 -16.69
N GLY A 72 7.77 14.78 -16.45
CA GLY A 72 6.79 15.38 -17.35
C GLY A 72 5.36 14.81 -17.23
N ARG A 73 5.12 13.81 -16.37
CA ARG A 73 3.79 13.23 -16.11
C ARG A 73 3.19 13.82 -14.83
N ASP A 74 1.96 14.32 -14.90
CA ASP A 74 1.20 14.85 -13.76
C ASP A 74 1.93 15.96 -12.96
N THR A 75 2.71 16.81 -13.64
CA THR A 75 3.60 17.80 -13.00
C THR A 75 2.89 18.96 -12.29
N ARG A 76 1.59 19.16 -12.55
CA ARG A 76 0.77 20.19 -11.92
C ARG A 76 -0.37 19.55 -11.13
N GLY A 77 -0.54 20.00 -9.89
CA GLY A 77 -1.64 19.57 -9.03
C GLY A 77 -1.18 18.58 -7.96
N LEU A 78 -2.13 17.79 -7.44
CA LEU A 78 -1.91 16.90 -6.29
C LEU A 78 -1.94 15.40 -6.66
N ILE A 79 -2.06 15.08 -7.94
CA ILE A 79 -2.21 13.69 -8.41
C ILE A 79 -0.94 12.87 -8.18
N ARG A 80 0.23 13.49 -8.33
CA ARG A 80 1.53 12.84 -8.16
C ARG A 80 2.45 13.71 -7.32
N MET A 81 2.70 13.30 -6.09
CA MET A 81 3.49 14.04 -5.11
C MET A 81 4.51 13.10 -4.47
N HIS A 82 5.68 13.62 -4.10
CA HIS A 82 6.66 12.85 -3.31
C HIS A 82 6.13 12.48 -1.93
N GLN A 83 5.23 13.30 -1.38
CA GLN A 83 4.54 13.05 -0.13
C GLN A 83 3.04 13.21 -0.34
N PHE A 84 2.26 12.23 0.12
CA PHE A 84 0.80 12.29 0.14
C PHE A 84 0.27 11.50 1.33
N ASP A 85 -0.91 11.84 1.82
CA ASP A 85 -1.55 11.11 2.90
C ASP A 85 -2.43 9.98 2.34
N LYS A 86 -2.48 8.87 3.07
CA LYS A 86 -3.36 7.75 2.73
C LYS A 86 -3.91 7.08 3.97
N VAL A 87 -5.19 6.70 3.91
CA VAL A 87 -5.81 5.78 4.86
C VAL A 87 -5.75 4.38 4.25
N GLU A 88 -4.96 3.49 4.85
CA GLU A 88 -4.74 2.14 4.35
C GLU A 88 -5.62 1.12 5.05
N MET A 89 -6.00 0.05 4.35
CA MET A 89 -6.60 -1.15 4.93
C MET A 89 -5.69 -2.35 4.68
N VAL A 90 -5.46 -3.15 5.71
CA VAL A 90 -4.72 -4.42 5.63
C VAL A 90 -5.54 -5.50 6.32
N GLN A 91 -5.66 -6.67 5.69
CA GLN A 91 -6.29 -7.85 6.29
C GLN A 91 -5.32 -9.03 6.27
N ILE A 92 -5.18 -9.70 7.42
CA ILE A 92 -4.52 -11.01 7.54
C ILE A 92 -5.63 -12.03 7.74
N VAL A 93 -5.72 -13.00 6.85
CA VAL A 93 -6.87 -13.91 6.74
C VAL A 93 -6.41 -15.34 6.48
N ARG A 94 -7.32 -16.31 6.69
CA ARG A 94 -7.09 -17.69 6.30
C ARG A 94 -6.96 -17.78 4.77
N PRO A 95 -6.14 -18.70 4.23
CA PRO A 95 -5.94 -18.83 2.78
C PRO A 95 -7.24 -18.92 1.96
N GLU A 96 -8.19 -19.71 2.44
CA GLU A 96 -9.50 -19.96 1.84
C GLU A 96 -10.41 -18.73 1.77
N ASP A 97 -10.21 -17.76 2.66
CA ASP A 97 -11.05 -16.56 2.77
C ASP A 97 -10.51 -15.37 1.96
N SER A 98 -9.27 -15.46 1.46
CA SER A 98 -8.56 -14.36 0.81
C SER A 98 -9.31 -13.68 -0.34
N MET A 99 -9.99 -14.45 -1.19
CA MET A 99 -10.75 -13.90 -2.32
C MET A 99 -12.03 -13.21 -1.86
N ALA A 100 -12.70 -13.72 -0.83
CA ALA A 100 -13.87 -13.06 -0.24
C ALA A 100 -13.46 -11.76 0.48
N ALA A 101 -12.34 -11.80 1.21
CA ALA A 101 -11.76 -10.63 1.87
C ALA A 101 -11.36 -9.53 0.87
N LEU A 102 -10.86 -9.88 -0.31
CA LEU A 102 -10.56 -8.92 -1.38
C LEU A 102 -11.83 -8.19 -1.87
N GLU A 103 -12.93 -8.92 -2.12
CA GLU A 103 -14.20 -8.31 -2.53
C GLU A 103 -14.78 -7.41 -1.42
N GLU A 104 -14.71 -7.85 -0.16
CA GLU A 104 -15.14 -7.06 1.00
C GLU A 104 -14.32 -5.77 1.15
N MET A 105 -12.99 -5.86 1.11
CA MET A 105 -12.08 -4.72 1.24
C MET A 105 -12.24 -3.72 0.09
N THR A 106 -12.45 -4.23 -1.12
CA THR A 106 -12.77 -3.38 -2.28
C THR A 106 -14.10 -2.65 -2.04
N GLY A 107 -15.12 -3.36 -1.53
CA GLY A 107 -16.39 -2.77 -1.14
C GLY A 107 -16.27 -1.69 -0.05
N HIS A 108 -15.37 -1.84 0.93
CA HIS A 108 -15.10 -0.80 1.92
C HIS A 108 -14.55 0.49 1.27
N ALA A 109 -13.62 0.37 0.31
CA ALA A 109 -13.09 1.51 -0.41
C ALA A 109 -14.15 2.16 -1.31
N GLU A 110 -14.95 1.35 -2.01
CA GLU A 110 -16.10 1.81 -2.80
C GLU A 110 -17.09 2.61 -1.94
N LYS A 111 -17.34 2.16 -0.70
CA LYS A 111 -18.25 2.82 0.22
C LYS A 111 -17.82 4.25 0.55
N VAL A 112 -16.52 4.51 0.66
CA VAL A 112 -15.99 5.87 0.88
C VAL A 112 -16.38 6.80 -0.28
N LEU A 113 -16.16 6.38 -1.52
CA LEU A 113 -16.49 7.16 -2.72
C LEU A 113 -18.00 7.41 -2.84
N GLN A 114 -18.81 6.37 -2.56
CA GLN A 114 -20.27 6.47 -2.59
C GLN A 114 -20.80 7.48 -1.56
N LEU A 115 -20.28 7.45 -0.32
CA LEU A 115 -20.70 8.37 0.74
C LEU A 115 -20.28 9.83 0.45
N LEU A 116 -19.16 10.03 -0.24
CA LEU A 116 -18.71 11.34 -0.70
C LEU A 116 -19.43 11.82 -1.97
N GLY A 117 -20.26 10.98 -2.59
CA GLY A 117 -20.96 11.31 -3.83
C GLY A 117 -20.03 11.44 -5.05
N LEU A 118 -18.88 10.75 -5.03
CA LEU A 118 -17.89 10.78 -6.10
C LEU A 118 -18.13 9.64 -7.09
N PRO A 119 -18.45 9.92 -8.36
CA PRO A 119 -18.57 8.88 -9.39
C PRO A 119 -17.22 8.19 -9.61
N TYR A 120 -17.24 6.87 -9.78
CA TYR A 120 -16.05 6.06 -10.02
C TYR A 120 -16.35 4.84 -10.87
N ARG A 121 -15.30 4.17 -11.35
CA ARG A 121 -15.37 2.84 -11.97
C ARG A 121 -14.44 1.87 -11.25
N LYS A 122 -14.84 0.59 -11.18
CA LYS A 122 -14.01 -0.51 -10.68
C LYS A 122 -13.42 -1.28 -11.85
N ILE A 123 -12.10 -1.40 -11.90
CA ILE A 123 -11.34 -2.08 -12.95
C ILE A 123 -10.58 -3.25 -12.34
N ILE A 124 -10.63 -4.42 -12.97
CA ILE A 124 -9.68 -5.51 -12.66
C ILE A 124 -8.44 -5.34 -13.53
N LEU A 125 -7.26 -5.33 -12.92
CA LEU A 125 -6.01 -5.15 -13.66
C LEU A 125 -5.68 -6.39 -14.50
N CYS A 126 -5.10 -6.16 -15.69
CA CYS A 126 -4.57 -7.23 -16.51
C CYS A 126 -3.23 -7.71 -15.95
N THR A 127 -2.79 -8.90 -16.36
CA THR A 127 -1.57 -9.53 -15.80
C THR A 127 -0.31 -8.69 -15.98
N GLY A 128 -0.20 -7.90 -17.05
CA GLY A 128 0.96 -7.05 -17.33
C GLY A 128 1.03 -5.75 -16.53
N ASP A 129 -0.07 -5.37 -15.87
CA ASP A 129 -0.20 -4.11 -15.13
C ASP A 129 -0.31 -4.31 -13.60
N MET A 130 -0.24 -5.56 -13.14
CA MET A 130 -0.27 -5.87 -11.71
C MET A 130 1.04 -5.48 -11.00
N GLY A 131 0.89 -5.02 -9.75
CA GLY A 131 2.02 -4.80 -8.85
C GLY A 131 2.76 -6.09 -8.50
N PHE A 132 4.04 -5.96 -8.13
CA PHE A 132 4.95 -7.11 -7.94
C PHE A 132 4.47 -8.19 -6.98
N GLY A 133 3.81 -7.82 -5.88
CA GLY A 133 3.32 -8.77 -4.86
C GLY A 133 1.87 -9.24 -5.07
N ALA A 134 1.18 -8.77 -6.11
CA ALA A 134 -0.24 -9.02 -6.29
C ALA A 134 -0.50 -10.29 -7.12
N CYS A 135 -1.50 -11.09 -6.70
CA CYS A 135 -2.08 -12.15 -7.54
C CYS A 135 -3.36 -11.71 -8.28
N LYS A 136 -4.04 -10.68 -7.75
CA LYS A 136 -5.23 -10.03 -8.33
C LYS A 136 -5.36 -8.63 -7.71
N THR A 137 -5.69 -7.63 -8.52
CA THR A 137 -5.86 -6.24 -8.08
C THR A 137 -7.12 -5.63 -8.69
N TYR A 138 -7.85 -4.86 -7.88
CA TYR A 138 -8.89 -3.96 -8.36
C TYR A 138 -8.45 -2.51 -8.18
N ASP A 139 -8.60 -1.72 -9.23
CA ASP A 139 -8.40 -0.28 -9.20
C ASP A 139 -9.76 0.43 -9.18
N LEU A 140 -9.89 1.38 -8.24
CA LEU A 140 -11.03 2.29 -8.17
C LEU A 140 -10.61 3.64 -8.76
N GLU A 141 -11.12 3.95 -9.93
CA GLU A 141 -10.78 5.18 -10.64
C GLU A 141 -11.92 6.19 -10.48
N VAL A 142 -11.64 7.27 -9.76
CA VAL A 142 -12.59 8.36 -9.50
C VAL A 142 -12.66 9.34 -10.68
N TRP A 143 -13.84 9.89 -10.95
CA TRP A 143 -14.03 10.93 -11.96
C TRP A 143 -13.30 12.23 -11.58
N VAL A 144 -12.51 12.77 -12.50
CA VAL A 144 -11.86 14.09 -12.41
C VAL A 144 -12.39 14.95 -13.57
N PRO A 145 -13.25 15.96 -13.30
CA PRO A 145 -13.88 16.80 -14.33
C PRO A 145 -12.92 17.62 -15.20
#